data_AF-A0A1D7VET9-F1
#
_entry.id   AF-A0A1D7VET9-F1
#
_cell.length_a   1.000
_cell.length_b   1.000
_cell.length_c   1.000
_cell.angle_alpha   90.00
_cell.angle_beta   90.00
_cell.angle_gamma   90.00
#
_symmetry.space_group_name_H-M   'P 1'
#
loop_
_entity.id
_entity.type
_entity.pdbx_description
1 polymer ?
#
loop_
_entity_poly.entity_id
_entity_poly.type
_entity_poly.pdbx_seq_one_letter_code
_entity_poly.pdbx_strand_id
1 'polypeptide(L)'
;MHDELTAARAAVYEPCGFVCSPPVPEAESAEYGAHSFTLDGLAVRFRVGKTTPTKVGQFVTVWQRHEGGPIRPFDVGDPVDLFVISSRDADGFGHFVFPREVLAERGVVARGGVGGKRGFRVYPPWVTTTSRQARATQQWQVRHFLPIPADGPADPARAHALYHP
;
A
#
# COMPACT_ATOMS: atom_id res chain seq x y z
N MET A 1 -6.91 8.21 -14.19
CA MET A 1 -6.89 7.42 -12.93
C MET A 1 -6.32 6.06 -13.28
N HIS A 2 -5.45 5.49 -12.44
CA HIS A 2 -4.85 4.17 -12.71
C HIS A 2 -5.89 3.04 -12.53
N ASP A 3 -5.86 2.00 -13.36
CA ASP A 3 -6.86 0.92 -13.38
C ASP A 3 -7.01 0.22 -12.03
N GLU A 4 -5.90 -0.10 -11.36
CA GLU A 4 -5.92 -0.66 -9.99
C GLU A 4 -6.64 0.24 -8.97
N LEU A 5 -6.55 1.57 -9.10
CA LEU A 5 -7.27 2.48 -8.20
C LEU A 5 -8.75 2.55 -8.56
N THR A 6 -9.09 2.45 -9.85
CA THR A 6 -10.49 2.30 -10.29
C THR A 6 -11.10 1.02 -9.72
N ALA A 7 -10.37 -0.10 -9.78
CA ALA A 7 -10.79 -1.37 -9.19
C ALA A 7 -10.93 -1.29 -7.67
N ALA A 8 -9.99 -0.63 -6.98
CA ALA A 8 -10.05 -0.38 -5.54
C ALA A 8 -11.34 0.35 -5.14
N ARG A 9 -11.74 1.37 -5.91
CA ARG A 9 -12.96 2.12 -5.65
C ARG A 9 -14.21 1.26 -5.79
N ALA A 10 -14.34 0.54 -6.89
CA ALA A 10 -15.52 -0.28 -7.19
C ALA A 10 -15.65 -1.50 -6.27
N ALA A 11 -14.54 -2.11 -5.86
CA ALA A 11 -14.55 -3.35 -5.09
C ALA A 11 -14.42 -3.14 -3.56
N VAL A 12 -13.91 -1.99 -3.12
CA VAL A 12 -13.67 -1.71 -1.70
C VAL A 12 -14.36 -0.43 -1.26
N TYR A 13 -14.04 0.71 -1.85
CA TYR A 13 -14.43 1.99 -1.25
C TYR A 13 -15.92 2.28 -1.36
N GLU A 14 -16.50 2.11 -2.54
CA GLU A 14 -17.92 2.36 -2.78
C GLU A 14 -18.80 1.33 -2.04
N PRO A 15 -18.52 0.00 -2.09
CA PRO A 15 -19.30 -0.99 -1.34
C PRO A 15 -19.20 -0.86 0.18
N CYS A 16 -18.07 -0.36 0.71
CA CYS A 16 -17.89 -0.12 2.14
C CYS A 16 -18.39 1.26 2.59
N GLY A 17 -18.92 2.08 1.68
CA GLY A 17 -19.44 3.41 2.01
C GLY A 17 -18.37 4.44 2.41
N PHE A 18 -17.11 4.22 2.02
CA PHE A 18 -16.03 5.16 2.30
C PHE A 18 -16.14 6.42 1.42
N VAL A 19 -15.90 7.59 2.02
CA VAL A 19 -15.84 8.87 1.34
C VAL A 19 -14.43 9.11 0.82
N CYS A 20 -14.25 8.94 -0.49
CA CYS A 20 -12.97 9.15 -1.16
C CYS A 20 -12.92 10.52 -1.85
N SER A 21 -11.93 11.35 -1.52
CA SER A 21 -11.69 12.59 -2.28
C SER A 21 -11.16 12.28 -3.68
N PRO A 22 -11.27 13.20 -4.65
CA PRO A 22 -10.69 13.01 -5.98
C PRO A 22 -9.20 12.64 -5.92
N PRO A 23 -8.78 11.47 -6.45
CA PRO A 23 -7.38 11.08 -6.44
C PRO A 23 -6.49 11.92 -7.32
N VAL A 24 -5.37 12.37 -6.77
CA VAL A 24 -4.34 13.15 -7.46
C VAL A 24 -3.15 12.25 -7.78
N PRO A 25 -2.77 12.09 -9.07
CA PRO A 25 -1.62 11.27 -9.47
C PRO A 25 -0.29 11.92 -9.04
N GLU A 26 0.68 11.08 -8.67
CA GLU A 26 2.05 11.51 -8.35
C GLU A 26 3.00 11.14 -9.49
N ALA A 27 3.38 12.12 -10.31
CA ALA A 27 4.12 11.90 -11.56
C ALA A 27 5.43 11.11 -11.38
N GLU A 28 6.17 11.41 -10.31
CA GLU A 28 7.48 10.80 -10.03
C GLU A 28 7.43 9.30 -9.67
N SER A 29 6.26 8.79 -9.27
CA SER A 29 6.04 7.36 -8.98
C SER A 29 4.87 6.80 -9.78
N ALA A 30 4.53 7.42 -10.92
CA ALA A 30 3.43 7.00 -11.79
C ALA A 30 3.58 5.55 -12.27
N GLU A 31 4.82 5.07 -12.42
CA GLU A 31 5.13 3.68 -12.77
C GLU A 31 4.52 2.69 -11.77
N TYR A 32 4.36 3.08 -10.51
CA TYR A 32 3.76 2.27 -9.43
C TYR A 32 2.34 2.74 -9.10
N GLY A 33 1.62 3.31 -10.08
CA GLY A 33 0.24 3.77 -9.91
C GLY A 33 0.06 4.79 -8.79
N ALA A 34 1.09 5.58 -8.48
CA ALA A 34 1.10 6.46 -7.32
C ALA A 34 0.00 7.52 -7.37
N HIS A 35 -0.86 7.52 -6.37
CA HIS A 35 -1.90 8.53 -6.17
C HIS A 35 -1.98 8.93 -4.70
N SER A 36 -2.51 10.13 -4.48
CA SER A 36 -2.85 10.63 -3.17
C SER A 36 -4.29 11.13 -3.11
N PHE A 37 -4.93 10.87 -1.99
CA PHE A 37 -6.31 11.26 -1.71
C PHE A 37 -6.56 11.16 -0.21
N THR A 38 -7.78 11.50 0.19
CA THR A 38 -8.30 11.17 1.52
C THR A 38 -9.38 10.11 1.40
N LEU A 39 -9.44 9.23 2.40
CA LEU A 39 -10.50 8.25 2.58
C LEU A 39 -11.06 8.43 3.98
N ASP A 40 -12.32 8.85 4.10
CA ASP A 40 -12.94 9.27 5.37
C ASP A 40 -12.10 10.29 6.15
N GLY A 41 -11.44 11.20 5.43
CA GLY A 41 -10.57 12.22 6.00
C GLY A 41 -9.13 11.78 6.29
N LEU A 42 -8.81 10.48 6.23
CA LEU A 42 -7.44 9.97 6.39
C LEU A 42 -6.63 10.15 5.11
N ALA A 43 -5.43 10.72 5.22
CA ALA A 43 -4.51 10.92 4.10
C ALA A 43 -3.90 9.60 3.63
N VAL A 44 -4.20 9.21 2.38
CA VAL A 44 -3.78 7.95 1.76
C VAL A 44 -2.69 8.20 0.71
N ARG A 45 -1.64 7.38 0.75
CA ARG A 45 -0.72 7.16 -0.38
C ARG A 45 -0.99 5.80 -0.99
N PHE A 46 -1.59 5.80 -2.18
CA PHE A 46 -1.85 4.59 -2.94
C PHE A 46 -0.67 4.26 -3.85
N ARG A 47 -0.34 2.97 -3.96
CA ARG A 47 0.68 2.41 -4.85
C ARG A 47 0.23 1.05 -5.38
N VAL A 48 0.88 0.58 -6.43
CA VAL A 48 0.69 -0.74 -7.04
C VAL A 48 1.98 -1.54 -6.92
N GLY A 49 1.89 -2.71 -6.31
CA GLY A 49 2.99 -3.67 -6.24
C GLY A 49 3.26 -4.30 -7.62
N LYS A 50 4.53 -4.53 -7.93
CA LYS A 50 4.97 -5.17 -9.17
C LYS A 50 5.67 -6.48 -8.93
N THR A 51 5.21 -7.53 -9.60
CA THR A 51 5.94 -8.79 -9.70
C THR A 51 7.24 -8.56 -10.46
N THR A 52 8.33 -9.13 -9.95
CA THR A 52 9.65 -9.09 -10.61
C THR A 52 10.08 -10.50 -10.98
N PRO A 53 10.73 -10.73 -12.14
CA PRO A 53 10.99 -12.09 -12.63
C PRO A 53 11.77 -13.01 -11.68
N THR A 54 12.69 -12.46 -10.89
CA THR A 54 13.68 -13.25 -10.13
C THR A 54 13.41 -13.34 -8.63
N LYS A 55 12.38 -12.66 -8.12
CA LYS A 55 12.13 -12.58 -6.67
C LYS A 55 10.63 -12.68 -6.38
N VAL A 56 10.29 -13.58 -5.46
CA VAL A 56 8.92 -13.76 -4.96
C VAL A 56 8.39 -12.49 -4.26
N GLY A 57 7.06 -12.38 -4.23
CA GLY A 57 6.37 -11.18 -3.78
C GLY A 57 6.50 -10.02 -4.78
N GLN A 58 5.92 -8.90 -4.41
CA GLN A 58 5.84 -7.73 -5.27
C GLN A 58 6.67 -6.58 -4.72
N PHE A 59 7.41 -5.89 -5.58
CA PHE A 59 8.17 -4.70 -5.23
C PHE A 59 7.30 -3.45 -5.37
N VAL A 60 7.44 -2.51 -4.44
CA VAL A 60 6.78 -1.22 -4.50
C VAL A 60 7.71 -0.10 -4.04
N THR A 61 7.57 1.08 -4.64
CA THR A 61 8.25 2.30 -4.20
C THR A 61 7.43 3.08 -3.18
N VAL A 62 8.11 3.60 -2.16
CA VAL A 62 7.54 4.42 -1.07
C VAL A 62 8.53 5.52 -0.71
N TRP A 63 8.69 6.47 -1.64
CA TRP A 63 9.51 7.64 -1.45
C TRP A 63 8.78 8.88 -1.94
N GLN A 64 9.28 10.04 -1.55
CA GLN A 64 8.84 11.33 -2.04
C GLN A 64 10.05 12.26 -2.23
N ARG A 65 9.79 13.43 -2.81
CA ARG A 65 10.78 14.49 -3.01
C ARG A 65 10.18 15.81 -2.55
N HIS A 66 11.00 16.62 -1.88
CA HIS A 66 10.65 18.01 -1.58
C HIS A 66 11.41 18.93 -2.55
N GLU A 67 10.70 19.84 -3.22
CA GLU A 67 11.27 20.99 -3.96
C GLU A 67 12.45 20.65 -4.89
N GLY A 68 12.37 19.55 -5.63
CA GLY A 68 13.44 19.16 -6.57
C GLY A 68 14.69 18.56 -5.92
N GLY A 69 14.73 18.39 -4.60
CA GLY A 69 15.79 17.73 -3.85
C GLY A 69 15.97 16.23 -4.19
N PRO A 70 16.81 15.49 -3.43
CA PRO A 70 16.93 14.06 -3.61
C PRO A 70 15.64 13.33 -3.18
N ILE A 71 15.41 12.14 -3.72
CA ILE A 71 14.34 11.25 -3.25
C ILE A 71 14.64 10.81 -1.81
N ARG A 72 13.63 10.87 -0.94
CA ARG A 72 13.72 10.45 0.46
C ARG A 72 12.60 9.49 0.83
N PRO A 73 12.80 8.62 1.84
CA PRO A 73 11.68 7.92 2.47
C PRO A 73 10.63 8.91 2.96
N PHE A 74 9.40 8.42 3.07
CA PHE A 74 8.42 9.06 3.95
C PHE A 74 8.92 9.03 5.39
N ASP A 75 8.52 10.02 6.17
CA ASP A 75 8.84 10.24 7.57
C ASP A 75 7.55 10.26 8.40
N VAL A 76 7.65 9.95 9.69
CA VAL A 76 6.53 10.08 10.63
C VAL A 76 5.96 11.49 10.72
N GLY A 77 6.73 12.53 10.41
CA GLY A 77 6.25 13.91 10.34
C GLY A 77 5.47 14.26 9.08
N ASP A 78 5.47 13.39 8.06
CA ASP A 78 4.73 13.65 6.82
C ASP A 78 3.21 13.46 7.01
N PRO A 79 2.36 14.25 6.32
CA PRO A 79 0.90 14.17 6.42
C PRO A 79 0.36 12.99 5.62
N VAL A 80 0.62 11.77 6.12
CA VAL A 80 0.16 10.51 5.56
C VAL A 80 -0.28 9.62 6.71
N ASP A 81 -1.52 9.16 6.70
CA ASP A 81 -2.05 8.25 7.71
C ASP A 81 -1.91 6.80 7.24
N LEU A 82 -2.20 6.54 5.96
CA LEU A 82 -2.27 5.21 5.39
C LEU A 82 -1.45 5.07 4.11
N PHE A 83 -0.78 3.93 3.97
CA PHE A 83 -0.21 3.44 2.72
C PHE A 83 -1.03 2.26 2.22
N VAL A 84 -1.66 2.43 1.06
CA VAL A 84 -2.47 1.40 0.42
C VAL A 84 -1.71 0.85 -0.78
N ILE A 85 -1.31 -0.42 -0.71
CA ILE A 85 -0.57 -1.09 -1.78
C ILE A 85 -1.50 -2.10 -2.45
N SER A 86 -1.94 -1.82 -3.67
CA SER A 86 -2.63 -2.82 -4.49
C SER A 86 -1.67 -3.94 -4.86
N SER A 87 -2.13 -5.18 -4.69
CA SER A 87 -1.36 -6.38 -5.01
C SER A 87 -2.22 -7.34 -5.80
N ARG A 88 -1.80 -7.61 -7.03
CA ARG A 88 -2.52 -8.46 -7.98
C ARG A 88 -1.55 -9.30 -8.79
N ASP A 89 -1.85 -10.58 -8.95
CA ASP A 89 -1.22 -11.48 -9.92
C ASP A 89 -2.24 -12.52 -10.41
N ALA A 90 -1.77 -13.61 -11.02
CA ALA A 90 -2.65 -14.67 -11.53
C ALA A 90 -3.35 -15.46 -10.40
N ASP A 91 -2.80 -15.45 -9.19
CA ASP A 91 -3.27 -16.27 -8.07
C ASP A 91 -4.21 -15.49 -7.13
N GLY A 92 -4.16 -14.15 -7.15
CA GLY A 92 -5.04 -13.36 -6.30
C GLY A 92 -5.00 -11.85 -6.51
N PHE A 93 -5.94 -11.19 -5.82
CA PHE A 93 -6.06 -9.74 -5.76
C PHE A 93 -6.38 -9.30 -4.33
N GLY A 94 -5.77 -8.20 -3.89
CA GLY A 94 -6.12 -7.55 -2.64
C GLY A 94 -5.24 -6.34 -2.36
N HIS A 95 -5.49 -5.70 -1.21
CA HIS A 95 -4.73 -4.55 -0.76
C HIS A 95 -3.96 -4.86 0.52
N PHE A 96 -2.74 -4.34 0.60
CA PHE A 96 -2.14 -4.07 1.90
C PHE A 96 -2.49 -2.66 2.34
N VAL A 97 -2.99 -2.53 3.57
CA VAL A 97 -3.38 -1.25 4.17
C VAL A 97 -2.55 -1.04 5.42
N PHE A 98 -1.47 -0.28 5.29
CA PHE A 98 -0.52 -0.07 6.37
C PHE A 98 -0.71 1.31 7.00
N PRO A 99 -0.99 1.40 8.31
CA PRO A 99 -0.79 2.62 9.06
C PRO A 99 0.67 3.07 8.97
N ARG A 100 0.90 4.38 8.91
CA ARG A 100 2.24 4.98 8.90
C ARG A 100 3.11 4.43 10.03
N GLU A 101 2.54 4.27 11.21
CA GLU A 101 3.16 3.84 12.45
C GLU A 101 3.70 2.41 12.33
N VAL A 102 2.90 1.51 11.73
CA VAL A 102 3.32 0.14 11.43
C VAL A 102 4.51 0.15 10.47
N LEU A 103 4.48 0.97 9.42
CA LEU A 103 5.63 1.08 8.51
C LEU A 103 6.85 1.70 9.18
N ALA A 104 6.68 2.61 10.14
CA ALA A 104 7.77 3.20 10.90
C ALA A 104 8.40 2.16 11.85
N GLU A 105 7.60 1.35 12.55
CA GLU A 105 8.07 0.22 13.36
C GLU A 105 8.85 -0.82 12.54
N ARG A 106 8.49 -1.01 11.26
CA ARG A 106 9.19 -1.91 10.33
C ARG A 106 10.37 -1.24 9.61
N GLY A 107 10.72 -0.01 9.99
CA GLY A 107 11.83 0.77 9.42
C GLY A 107 11.66 1.09 7.93
N VAL A 108 10.43 1.15 7.44
CA VAL A 108 10.09 1.58 6.07
C VAL A 108 9.88 3.09 6.04
N VAL A 109 9.11 3.63 6.99
CA VAL A 109 8.98 5.07 7.22
C VAL A 109 10.08 5.53 8.18
N ALA A 110 10.72 6.66 7.86
CA ALA A 110 11.77 7.28 8.66
C ALA A 110 11.22 7.95 9.93
N ARG A 111 12.09 8.20 10.90
CA ARG A 111 11.75 8.97 12.11
C ARG A 111 12.71 10.14 12.25
N GLY A 112 12.19 11.37 12.12
CA GLY A 112 13.01 12.59 12.23
C GLY A 112 14.10 12.65 11.15
N GLY A 113 13.82 12.16 9.94
CA GLY A 113 14.75 12.07 8.82
C GLY A 113 15.74 10.92 8.90
N VAL A 114 15.71 10.10 9.94
CA VAL A 114 16.66 9.00 10.15
C VAL A 114 16.07 7.67 9.69
N GLY A 115 16.84 6.95 8.87
CA GLY A 115 16.47 5.62 8.38
C GLY A 115 15.40 5.65 7.29
N GLY A 116 14.51 4.66 7.32
CA GLY A 116 13.47 4.46 6.31
C GLY A 116 13.97 3.78 5.03
N LYS A 117 13.02 3.46 4.14
CA LYS A 117 13.27 2.81 2.86
C LYS A 117 12.56 3.57 1.77
N ARG A 118 13.13 3.53 0.57
CA ARG A 118 12.52 4.09 -0.64
C ARG A 118 11.67 3.05 -1.39
N GLY A 119 11.72 1.80 -0.98
CA GLY A 119 10.94 0.72 -1.56
C GLY A 119 11.10 -0.54 -0.75
N PHE A 120 10.13 -1.44 -0.85
CA PHE A 120 10.14 -2.71 -0.14
C PHE A 120 9.32 -3.75 -0.90
N ARG A 121 9.34 -4.98 -0.40
CA ARG A 121 8.52 -6.07 -0.93
C ARG A 121 7.31 -6.32 -0.05
N VAL A 122 6.16 -6.52 -0.70
CA VAL A 122 4.96 -7.08 -0.09
C VAL A 122 4.79 -8.53 -0.53
N TYR A 123 4.31 -9.36 0.38
CA TYR A 123 4.13 -10.80 0.17
C TYR A 123 2.66 -11.15 0.43
N PRO A 124 1.80 -11.17 -0.60
CA PRO A 124 0.41 -11.62 -0.48
C PRO A 124 0.29 -12.99 0.17
N PRO A 125 -0.85 -13.31 0.82
CA PRO A 125 -1.04 -14.61 1.48
C PRO A 125 -0.83 -15.82 0.56
N TRP A 126 -1.12 -15.68 -0.73
CA TRP A 126 -0.93 -16.75 -1.74
C TRP A 126 0.52 -16.95 -2.16
N VAL A 127 1.44 -16.02 -1.85
CA VAL A 127 2.85 -16.14 -2.21
C VAL A 127 3.58 -17.05 -1.21
N THR A 128 4.21 -18.11 -1.71
CA THR A 128 5.09 -18.95 -0.89
C THR A 128 6.46 -18.28 -0.69
N THR A 129 6.80 -17.94 0.55
CA THR A 129 8.09 -17.32 0.88
C THR A 129 9.15 -18.35 1.28
N THR A 130 10.32 -18.29 0.63
CA THR A 130 11.39 -19.29 0.82
C THR A 130 12.46 -18.85 1.83
N SER A 131 12.77 -17.55 1.91
CA SER A 131 13.79 -17.03 2.84
C SER A 131 13.21 -16.69 4.21
N ARG A 132 14.05 -16.79 5.26
CA ARG A 132 13.68 -16.42 6.64
C ARG A 132 13.18 -14.97 6.74
N GLN A 133 13.84 -14.05 6.03
CA GLN A 133 13.45 -12.64 6.02
C GLN A 133 12.09 -12.43 5.32
N ALA A 134 11.85 -13.11 4.20
CA ALA A 134 10.57 -13.01 3.49
C ALA A 134 9.41 -13.56 4.33
N ARG A 135 9.61 -14.72 4.99
CA ARG A 135 8.62 -15.31 5.91
C ARG A 135 8.29 -14.36 7.07
N ALA A 136 9.32 -13.83 7.73
CA ALA A 136 9.12 -12.88 8.83
C ALA A 136 8.41 -11.60 8.36
N THR A 137 8.68 -11.15 7.13
CA THR A 137 8.03 -9.98 6.55
C THR A 137 6.55 -10.26 6.23
N GLN A 138 6.27 -11.40 5.59
CA GLN A 138 4.91 -11.82 5.28
C GLN A 138 4.05 -11.95 6.53
N GLN A 139 4.57 -12.54 7.62
CA GLN A 139 3.83 -12.77 8.87
C GLN A 139 3.19 -11.52 9.47
N TRP A 140 3.85 -10.36 9.37
CA TRP A 140 3.24 -9.11 9.84
C TRP A 140 2.39 -8.46 8.75
N GLN A 141 2.79 -8.56 7.48
CA GLN A 141 2.06 -7.94 6.37
C GLN A 141 0.65 -8.50 6.19
N VAL A 142 0.46 -9.82 6.34
CA VAL A 142 -0.86 -10.46 6.17
C VAL A 142 -1.89 -9.98 7.19
N ARG A 143 -1.45 -9.45 8.34
CA ARG A 143 -2.34 -8.83 9.34
C ARG A 143 -2.95 -7.53 8.85
N HIS A 144 -2.34 -6.91 7.84
CA HIS A 144 -2.76 -5.67 7.20
C HIS A 144 -3.29 -5.91 5.77
N PHE A 145 -3.63 -7.16 5.44
CA PHE A 145 -4.11 -7.52 4.12
C PHE A 145 -5.64 -7.61 4.08
N LEU A 146 -6.22 -7.03 3.02
CA LEU A 146 -7.61 -7.15 2.63
C LEU A 146 -7.68 -7.95 1.32
N PRO A 147 -8.17 -9.21 1.33
CA PRO A 147 -8.44 -9.94 0.10
C PRO A 147 -9.61 -9.29 -0.64
N ILE A 148 -9.52 -9.21 -1.97
CA ILE A 148 -10.59 -8.74 -2.84
C ILE A 148 -11.00 -9.91 -3.75
N PRO A 149 -12.16 -10.56 -3.50
CA PRO A 149 -12.62 -11.68 -4.29
C PRO A 149 -12.86 -11.30 -5.75
N ALA A 150 -12.70 -12.26 -6.67
CA ALA A 150 -13.03 -12.05 -8.08
C ALA A 150 -14.53 -11.82 -8.31
N ASP A 151 -15.38 -12.48 -7.51
CA ASP A 151 -16.82 -12.55 -7.73
C ASP A 151 -17.63 -11.62 -6.80
N GLY A 152 -17.01 -10.59 -6.21
CA GLY A 152 -17.74 -9.69 -5.32
C GLY A 152 -16.88 -8.61 -4.65
N PRO A 153 -17.52 -7.75 -3.85
CA PRO A 153 -16.80 -6.73 -3.08
C PRO A 153 -15.96 -7.38 -1.98
N ALA A 154 -15.00 -6.61 -1.47
CA ALA A 154 -14.25 -6.99 -0.28
C ALA A 154 -15.17 -7.08 0.95
N ASP A 155 -14.77 -7.87 1.95
CA ASP A 155 -15.45 -7.95 3.24
C ASP A 155 -15.48 -6.57 3.92
N PRO A 156 -16.66 -5.95 4.12
CA PRO A 156 -16.76 -4.62 4.70
C PRO A 156 -16.21 -4.55 6.11
N ALA A 157 -16.46 -5.56 6.95
CA ALA A 157 -16.00 -5.55 8.34
C ALA A 157 -14.46 -5.53 8.41
N ARG A 158 -13.83 -6.33 7.54
CA ARG A 158 -12.37 -6.35 7.41
C ARG A 158 -11.83 -5.06 6.81
N ALA A 159 -12.51 -4.47 5.82
CA ALA A 159 -12.11 -3.20 5.23
C ALA A 159 -12.14 -2.08 6.28
N HIS A 160 -13.25 -1.91 7.00
CA HIS A 160 -13.34 -0.93 8.09
C HIS A 160 -12.25 -1.11 9.14
N ALA A 161 -12.00 -2.34 9.58
CA ALA A 161 -10.94 -2.63 10.55
C ALA A 161 -9.51 -2.28 10.08
N LEU A 162 -9.28 -2.17 8.77
CA LEU A 162 -7.98 -1.84 8.19
C LEU A 162 -7.84 -0.39 7.79
N TYR A 163 -8.90 0.22 7.27
CA TYR A 163 -8.92 1.60 6.80
C TYR A 163 -9.24 2.60 7.93
N HIS A 164 -9.68 2.15 9.10
CA HIS A 164 -9.85 2.96 10.32
C HIS A 164 -9.01 2.40 11.49
N PRO A 165 -7.66 2.46 11.40
CA PRO A 165 -6.76 1.91 12.41
C PRO A 165 -6.74 2.68 13.74
#